data_AF-A0AAU0NVB1-F1
#
_entry.id   AF-A0AAU0NVB1-F1
#
_cell.length_a   1.000
_cell.length_b   1.000
_cell.length_c   1.000
_cell.angle_alpha   90.00
_cell.angle_beta   90.00
_cell.angle_gamma   90.00
#
_symmetry.space_group_name_H-M   'P 1'
#
loop_
_entity.id
_entity.type
_entity.pdbx_description
1 polymer ?
#
loop_
_entity_poly.entity_id
_entity_poly.type
_entity_poly.pdbx_seq_one_letter_code
_entity_poly.pdbx_strand_id
1 'polypeptide(L)' 'MEMKEFMLNGDILSLQVKINGDNYRFSVRWKVPKKPYDETWKLEGYINVVTGEKDLTEEQINKFIDTINARWNWNVSNS' A
#
# COMPACT_ATOMS: atom_id res chain seq x y z
N MET A 1 -7.52 -10.35 -0.98
CA MET A 1 -7.14 -8.98 -1.40
C MET A 1 -6.50 -9.11 -2.76
N GLU A 2 -7.09 -8.45 -3.76
CA GLU A 2 -6.60 -8.44 -5.14
C GLU A 2 -6.09 -7.04 -5.45
N MET A 3 -4.95 -6.93 -6.12
CA MET A 3 -4.27 -5.66 -6.38
C MET A 3 -4.01 -5.53 -7.87
N LYS A 4 -4.34 -4.37 -8.44
CA LYS A 4 -4.23 -4.10 -9.89
C LYS A 4 -3.92 -2.62 -10.14
N GLU A 5 -3.67 -2.28 -11.40
CA GLU A 5 -3.50 -0.89 -11.87
C GLU A 5 -2.42 -0.11 -11.11
N PHE A 6 -1.23 -0.71 -11.03
CA PHE A 6 -0.04 -0.15 -10.42
C PHE A 6 0.48 1.02 -11.25
N MET A 7 0.58 2.20 -10.62
CA MET A 7 1.14 3.42 -11.20
C MET A 7 2.20 3.98 -10.26
N LEU A 8 3.45 4.03 -10.71
CA LEU A 8 4.55 4.60 -9.96
C LEU A 8 4.86 6.02 -10.48
N ASN A 9 4.71 7.01 -9.62
CA ASN A 9 4.98 8.41 -9.88
C ASN A 9 6.04 8.92 -8.89
N GLY A 10 7.32 8.86 -9.29
CA GLY A 10 8.43 9.17 -8.38
C GLY A 10 8.51 8.15 -7.24
N ASP A 11 8.40 8.62 -6.01
CA ASP A 11 8.39 7.81 -4.80
C ASP A 11 6.98 7.35 -4.38
N ILE A 12 5.93 7.71 -5.12
CA ILE A 12 4.54 7.35 -4.80
C ILE A 12 4.06 6.24 -5.72
N LEU A 13 3.68 5.11 -5.14
CA LEU A 13 2.96 4.03 -5.80
C LEU A 13 1.46 4.17 -5.53
N SER A 14 0.68 4.33 -6.58
CA SER A 14 -0.78 4.24 -6.52
C SER A 14 -1.26 2.93 -7.12
N LEU A 15 -2.21 2.26 -6.48
CA LEU A 15 -2.77 0.99 -6.93
C LEU A 15 -4.24 0.85 -6.56
N GLN A 16 -4.97 0.03 -7.30
CA GLN A 16 -6.32 -0.38 -6.93
C GLN A 16 -6.29 -1.69 -6.14
N VAL A 17 -7.13 -1.76 -5.10
CA VAL A 17 -7.20 -2.90 -4.19
C VAL A 17 -8.65 -3.28 -3.97
N LYS A 18 -8.99 -4.56 -4.13
CA LYS A 18 -10.31 -5.10 -3.79
C LYS A 18 -10.34 -5.62 -2.35
N ILE A 19 -11.18 -5.01 -1.51
CA ILE A 19 -11.37 -5.34 -0.09
C ILE A 19 -12.87 -5.56 0.15
N ASN A 20 -13.25 -6.72 0.66
CA ASN A 20 -14.63 -7.10 0.96
C ASN A 20 -15.65 -6.95 -0.19
N GLY A 21 -15.19 -6.87 -1.45
CA GLY A 21 -16.04 -6.69 -2.62
C GLY A 21 -15.89 -5.31 -3.26
N ASP A 22 -15.48 -4.32 -2.48
CA ASP A 22 -15.34 -2.92 -2.91
C ASP A 22 -13.95 -2.62 -3.45
N ASN A 23 -13.88 -1.62 -4.32
CA ASN A 23 -12.63 -1.19 -4.96
C ASN A 23 -12.13 0.10 -4.31
N TYR A 24 -10.85 0.08 -3.94
CA TYR A 24 -10.17 1.18 -3.30
C TYR A 24 -8.95 1.60 -4.09
N ARG A 25 -8.72 2.91 -4.18
CA ARG A 25 -7.47 3.46 -4.69
C ARG A 25 -6.59 3.79 -3.50
N PHE A 26 -5.46 3.11 -3.39
CA PHE A 26 -4.44 3.39 -2.38
C PHE A 26 -3.29 4.18 -3.00
N SER A 27 -2.66 5.04 -2.20
CA SER A 27 -1.37 5.67 -2.49
C SER A 27 -0.42 5.43 -1.34
N VAL A 28 0.72 4.82 -1.64
CA VAL A 28 1.81 4.56 -0.69
C VAL A 28 3.07 5.24 -1.18
N ARG A 29 3.85 5.80 -0.26
CA ARG A 29 5.15 6.42 -0.54
C ARG A 29 6.27 5.48 -0.12
N TRP A 30 7.24 5.31 -1.01
CA TRP A 30 8.49 4.65 -0.73
C TRP A 30 9.27 5.43 0.32
N LYS A 31 9.76 4.73 1.34
CA LYS A 31 10.73 5.24 2.30
C LYS A 31 12.02 4.46 2.13
N VAL A 32 13.13 5.19 2.12
CA VAL A 32 14.46 4.55 2.18
C VAL A 32 14.53 3.75 3.47
N PRO A 33 14.69 2.41 3.41
CA PRO A 33 14.75 1.60 4.61
C PRO A 33 15.98 1.99 5.44
N LYS A 34 15.80 2.20 6.74
CA LYS A 34 16.93 2.26 7.67
C LYS A 34 17.17 0.86 8.21
N LYS A 35 18.45 0.45 8.25
CA LYS A 35 18.84 -0.84 8.85
C LYS A 35 18.41 -0.88 10.32
N PRO A 36 18.02 -2.05 10.86
CA PRO A 36 18.15 -3.37 10.23
C PRO A 36 16.93 -3.81 9.39
N TYR A 37 15.69 -3.37 9.69
CA TYR A 37 14.48 -3.82 8.99
C TYR A 37 13.31 -2.85 9.20
N ASP A 38 13.26 -1.75 8.44
CA ASP A 38 12.10 -0.85 8.46
C ASP A 38 11.13 -1.14 7.31
N GLU A 39 9.84 -0.90 7.55
CA GLU A 39 8.79 -0.85 6.53
C GLU A 39 9.18 0.10 5.39
N THR A 40 9.16 -0.41 4.16
CA THR A 40 9.61 0.33 2.97
C THR A 40 8.50 1.19 2.35
N TRP A 41 7.23 0.90 2.66
CA TRP A 41 6.09 1.64 2.15
C TRP A 41 5.26 2.24 3.28
N LYS A 42 4.97 3.53 3.19
CA LYS A 42 4.05 4.25 4.08
C LYS A 42 2.76 4.63 3.35
N LEU A 43 1.61 4.47 3.99
CA LEU A 43 0.35 5.00 3.49
C LEU A 43 0.37 6.53 3.42
N GLU A 44 0.07 7.09 2.24
CA GLU A 44 -0.22 8.52 2.06
C GLU A 44 -1.73 8.78 2.08
N GLY A 45 -2.51 7.84 1.55
CA GLY A 45 -3.96 7.91 1.59
C GLY A 45 -4.65 6.79 0.82
N TYR A 46 -5.96 6.72 1.01
CA TYR A 46 -6.84 5.84 0.27
C TYR A 46 -8.19 6.51 0.03
N ILE A 47 -8.97 5.96 -0.90
CA ILE A 47 -10.35 6.37 -1.18
C ILE A 47 -11.12 5.21 -1.81
N ASN A 48 -12.40 5.04 -1.45
CA ASN A 48 -13.31 4.15 -2.16
C ASN A 48 -13.56 4.70 -3.57
N VAL A 49 -13.35 3.90 -4.61
CA VAL A 49 -13.45 4.34 -6.01
C VAL A 49 -14.88 4.69 -6.40
N VAL A 50 -15.88 4.10 -5.73
CA VAL A 50 -17.31 4.30 -6.04
C VAL A 50 -17.90 5.44 -5.21
N THR A 51 -17.70 5.43 -3.89
CA THR A 51 -18.34 6.40 -2.99
C THR A 51 -17.52 7.68 -2.80
N GLY A 52 -16.20 7.62 -3.06
CA GLY A 52 -15.29 8.72 -2.74
C GLY A 52 -14.99 8.86 -1.24
N GLU A 53 -15.40 7.90 -0.42
CA GLU A 53 -15.25 7.97 1.03
C GLU A 53 -14.00 7.25 1.54
N LYS A 54 -13.62 7.58 2.78
CA LYS A 54 -12.56 6.91 3.55
C LYS A 54 -13.20 6.08 4.65
N ASP A 55 -13.74 4.94 4.27
CA ASP A 55 -14.61 4.08 5.08
C ASP A 55 -13.94 2.78 5.57
N LEU A 56 -12.63 2.63 5.36
CA LEU A 56 -11.90 1.45 5.84
C LEU A 56 -11.58 1.54 7.33
N THR A 57 -11.69 0.42 8.02
CA THR A 57 -11.23 0.29 9.40
C THR A 57 -9.71 0.28 9.47
N GLU A 58 -9.15 0.63 10.64
CA GLU A 58 -7.71 0.55 10.89
C GLU A 58 -7.15 -0.86 10.63
N GLU A 59 -7.89 -1.91 10.98
CA GLU A 59 -7.49 -3.30 10.73
C GLU A 59 -7.35 -3.58 9.22
N GLN A 60 -8.28 -3.10 8.40
CA GLN A 60 -8.22 -3.27 6.94
C GLN A 60 -7.05 -2.51 6.33
N ILE A 61 -6.77 -1.31 6.84
CA ILE A 61 -5.65 -0.47 6.40
C ILE A 61 -4.31 -1.15 6.78
N ASN A 62 -4.19 -1.61 8.02
CA ASN A 62 -2.98 -2.29 8.51
C ASN A 62 -2.73 -3.56 7.71
N LYS A 63 -3.77 -4.37 7.48
CA LYS A 63 -3.67 -5.57 6.64
C LYS A 63 -3.19 -5.26 5.22
N PHE A 64 -3.61 -4.14 4.65
CA PHE A 64 -3.11 -3.68 3.36
C PHE A 64 -1.62 -3.32 3.42
N ILE A 65 -1.20 -2.51 4.39
CA ILE A 65 0.20 -2.10 4.55
C ILE A 65 1.12 -3.28 4.84
N ASP A 66 0.70 -4.20 5.71
CA ASP A 66 1.43 -5.44 5.98
C ASP A 66 1.57 -6.29 4.71
N THR A 67 0.53 -6.39 3.90
CA THR A 67 0.58 -7.14 2.63
C THR A 67 1.55 -6.49 1.64
N ILE A 68 1.55 -5.16 1.54
CA ILE A 68 2.46 -4.41 0.66
C ILE A 68 3.90 -4.58 1.13
N ASN A 69 4.17 -4.36 2.42
CA ASN A 69 5.51 -4.50 2.99
C ASN A 69 6.00 -5.95 2.97
N ALA A 70 5.14 -6.95 3.11
CA ALA A 70 5.54 -8.36 2.99
C ALA A 70 5.86 -8.78 1.54
N ARG A 71 5.09 -8.29 0.56
CA ARG A 71 5.29 -8.65 -0.86
C ARG A 71 6.36 -7.83 -1.56
N TRP A 72 6.51 -6.59 -1.14
CA TRP A 72 7.34 -5.58 -1.81
C TRP A 72 8.28 -4.86 -0.86
N ASN A 73 8.57 -5.44 0.31
CA ASN A 73 9.88 -5.19 0.92
C ASN A 73 10.90 -5.65 -0.10
N TRP A 74 11.59 -4.69 -0.70
CA TRP A 74 12.82 -4.99 -1.39
C TRP A 74 13.71 -5.59 -0.32
N ASN A 75 13.95 -6.90 -0.41
CA ASN A 75 14.93 -7.56 0.43
C ASN A 75 16.20 -6.73 0.35
N VAL A 76 16.50 -5.98 1.41
CA VAL A 76 17.82 -5.35 1.62
C VAL A 76 18.84 -6.44 2.00
N SER A 77 18.49 -7.72 1.80
CA SER A 77 19.35 -8.89 1.82
C SER A 77 19.83 -9.21 0.41
N ASN A 78 20.82 -8.45 -0.06
CA ASN A 78 22.10 -8.98 -0.55
C ASN A 78 22.91 -7.86 -1.21
N SER A 79 23.82 -7.29 -0.44
CA SER A 79 25.08 -6.70 -0.92
C SER A 79 26.10 -6.74 0.20
#